data_AF-A0A830EW93-F1
#
_entry.id   AF-A0A830EW93-F1
#
_cell.length_a   1.000
_cell.length_b   1.000
_cell.length_c   1.000
_cell.angle_alpha   90.00
_cell.angle_beta   90.00
_cell.angle_gamma   90.00
#
_symmetry.space_group_name_H-M   'P 1'
#
loop_
_entity.id
_entity.type
_entity.pdbx_description
1 polymer ?
#
loop_
_entity_poly.entity_id
_entity_poly.type
_entity_poly.pdbx_seq_one_letter_code
_entity_poly.pdbx_strand_id
1 'polypeptide(L)'
;MRERLDRRALLALIGAAVGAGCNGRDPESDTDVTTATPPATPTATATPPPAEFRIAYEHPTNVEVGQTVTITVTVTNTGGRAAAFGASPSVTRPSDTRRTGPRQELGAIAPGETVTVTSPVYDLDYLGRYTFRFGASAPATTIRTRPATLAWDRAYQVPPGYQLRVGAPELRQTYSYVTPDGIDQERADPGEQWAFVPIEVANPTDDATTAPAADDFTLFPSDTPYDRTALTEQPIYQGQPYVATTLQPERKHRGYIPYAIPAGSTVDDVRIVWAAPVGGGTVAVSWQSAGLPPYRGD
;
A
#
# COMPACT_ATOMS: atom_id res chain seq x y z
N MET A 1 6.40 -26.93 -10.50
CA MET A 1 5.42 -26.48 -11.52
C MET A 1 4.51 -25.48 -10.83
N ARG A 2 4.88 -24.19 -10.85
CA ARG A 2 4.14 -23.12 -10.16
C ARG A 2 3.23 -22.46 -11.19
N GLU A 3 1.93 -22.56 -10.95
CA GLU A 3 0.87 -21.89 -11.69
C GLU A 3 1.13 -20.38 -11.68
N ARG A 4 1.41 -19.80 -12.86
CA ARG A 4 1.41 -18.35 -13.04
C ARG A 4 -0.05 -17.92 -13.02
N LEU A 5 -0.50 -17.35 -11.90
CA LEU A 5 -1.81 -16.70 -11.83
C LEU A 5 -1.87 -15.57 -12.86
N ASP A 6 -2.83 -15.70 -13.78
CA ASP A 6 -3.17 -14.74 -14.82
C ASP A 6 -3.64 -13.42 -14.18
N ARG A 7 -2.92 -12.32 -14.46
CA ARG A 7 -3.04 -11.02 -13.77
C ARG A 7 -4.16 -10.13 -14.32
N ARG A 8 -5.06 -10.65 -15.16
CA ARG A 8 -5.97 -9.83 -15.98
C ARG A 8 -7.45 -9.80 -15.59
N ALA A 9 -7.85 -10.29 -14.41
CA ALA A 9 -9.26 -10.33 -14.05
C ALA A 9 -9.55 -9.76 -12.66
N LEU A 10 -9.74 -8.44 -12.54
CA LEU A 10 -10.33 -7.86 -11.31
C LEU A 10 -11.05 -6.51 -11.54
N LEU A 11 -12.09 -6.48 -12.38
CA LEU A 11 -13.03 -5.36 -12.46
C LEU A 11 -14.44 -5.85 -12.81
N ALA A 12 -15.39 -5.75 -11.86
CA ALA A 12 -16.80 -5.37 -12.07
C ALA A 12 -17.68 -5.77 -10.86
N LEU A 13 -18.18 -4.79 -10.09
CA LEU A 13 -19.29 -5.02 -9.15
C LEU A 13 -19.99 -3.70 -8.78
N ILE A 14 -21.10 -3.36 -9.46
CA ILE A 14 -22.04 -2.31 -9.05
C ILE A 14 -23.49 -2.67 -9.44
N GLY A 15 -24.40 -2.52 -8.46
CA GLY A 15 -25.79 -2.08 -8.62
C GLY A 15 -26.85 -3.18 -8.62
N ALA A 16 -28.02 -3.05 -7.99
CA ALA A 16 -28.60 -2.01 -7.13
C ALA A 16 -29.81 -2.63 -6.39
N ALA A 17 -30.15 -2.11 -5.20
CA ALA A 17 -31.35 -2.49 -4.46
C ALA A 17 -32.43 -1.41 -4.63
N VAL A 18 -33.65 -1.81 -4.99
CA VAL A 18 -34.86 -0.97 -4.95
C VAL A 18 -35.87 -1.68 -4.06
N GLY A 19 -36.26 -1.04 -2.96
CA GLY A 19 -37.36 -1.46 -2.10
C GLY A 19 -38.33 -0.28 -1.93
N ALA A 20 -39.52 -0.42 -2.51
CA ALA A 20 -40.63 0.51 -2.38
C ALA A 20 -41.71 -0.09 -1.47
N GLY A 21 -42.42 0.76 -0.71
CA GLY A 21 -43.69 0.42 -0.07
C GLY A 21 -43.98 1.33 1.12
N CYS A 22 -45.22 1.70 1.47
CA CYS A 22 -46.50 1.78 0.75
C CYS A 22 -47.43 2.64 1.64
N ASN A 23 -48.45 3.26 1.02
CA ASN A 23 -49.43 4.19 1.60
C ASN A 23 -50.47 3.55 2.55
N GLY A 24 -51.07 4.36 3.45
CA GLY A 24 -52.43 4.20 4.00
C GLY A 24 -52.79 5.38 4.92
N ARG A 25 -53.62 6.36 4.49
CA ARG A 25 -55.11 6.50 4.49
C ARG A 25 -55.74 6.87 5.84
N ASP A 26 -56.28 8.10 5.89
CA ASP A 26 -57.16 8.72 6.91
C ASP A 26 -58.56 8.05 7.01
N PRO A 27 -59.35 8.29 8.08
CA PRO A 27 -60.24 9.47 8.09
C PRO A 27 -60.50 10.15 9.45
N GLU A 28 -60.99 11.39 9.35
CA GLU A 28 -61.59 12.24 10.39
C GLU A 28 -62.71 11.54 11.20
N SER A 29 -62.81 11.90 12.48
CA SER A 29 -64.08 11.88 13.22
C SER A 29 -64.06 12.96 14.29
N ASP A 30 -64.92 13.94 14.05
CA ASP A 30 -65.23 15.10 14.88
C ASP A 30 -66.24 14.68 15.96
N THR A 31 -65.90 14.89 17.24
CA THR A 31 -66.86 14.74 18.35
C THR A 31 -66.45 15.66 19.49
N ASP A 32 -67.11 16.81 19.57
CA ASP A 32 -66.94 17.80 20.63
C ASP A 32 -67.66 17.31 21.90
N VAL A 33 -66.87 16.94 22.91
CA VAL A 33 -67.34 16.54 24.24
C VAL A 33 -66.58 17.36 25.27
N THR A 34 -67.28 18.33 25.87
CA THR A 34 -66.77 19.15 26.97
C THR A 34 -66.62 18.29 28.22
N THR A 35 -65.39 17.83 28.47
CA THR A 35 -65.03 16.94 29.57
C THR A 35 -64.29 17.72 30.66
N ALA A 36 -64.77 17.59 31.90
CA ALA A 36 -64.20 18.23 33.09
C ALA A 36 -62.71 17.86 33.26
N THR A 37 -61.87 18.86 33.57
CA THR A 37 -60.42 18.74 33.74
C THR A 37 -60.06 17.75 34.85
N PRO A 38 -59.49 16.58 34.53
CA PRO A 38 -59.00 15.64 35.53
C PRO A 38 -57.77 16.21 36.25
N PRO A 39 -57.44 15.75 37.47
CA PRO A 39 -56.20 16.12 38.13
C PRO A 39 -55.01 15.77 37.22
N ALA A 40 -54.00 16.64 37.14
CA ALA A 40 -52.83 16.43 36.30
C ALA A 40 -52.18 15.07 36.60
N THR A 41 -52.39 14.11 35.69
CA THR A 41 -51.67 12.84 35.69
C THR A 41 -50.18 13.16 35.65
N PRO A 42 -49.35 12.60 36.56
CA PRO A 42 -47.91 12.84 36.50
C PRO A 42 -47.43 12.43 35.11
N THR A 43 -46.96 13.40 34.33
CA THR A 43 -46.36 13.12 33.03
C THR A 43 -45.16 12.23 33.31
N ALA A 44 -45.26 10.96 32.95
CA ALA A 44 -44.15 10.02 33.08
C ALA A 44 -42.93 10.67 32.41
N THR A 45 -41.92 11.01 33.22
CA THR A 45 -40.68 11.53 32.68
C THR A 45 -40.10 10.41 31.82
N ALA A 46 -40.03 10.65 30.51
CA ALA A 46 -39.55 9.66 29.58
C ALA A 46 -38.14 9.24 30.02
N THR A 47 -37.99 7.96 30.32
CA THR A 47 -36.71 7.36 30.65
C THR A 47 -35.76 7.60 29.47
N PRO A 48 -34.61 8.29 29.64
CA PRO A 48 -33.76 8.64 28.52
C PRO A 48 -33.25 7.37 27.82
N PRO A 49 -33.08 7.39 26.49
CA PRO A 49 -32.61 6.23 25.74
C PRO A 49 -31.22 5.79 26.22
N PRO A 50 -30.86 4.50 26.09
CA PRO A 50 -29.54 4.01 26.46
C PRO A 50 -28.43 4.74 25.67
N ALA A 51 -27.19 4.62 26.14
CA ALA A 51 -26.04 5.13 25.41
C ALA A 51 -25.89 4.39 24.06
N GLU A 52 -25.53 5.13 23.03
CA GLU A 52 -25.24 4.61 21.69
C GLU A 52 -24.01 5.33 21.19
N PHE A 53 -23.05 4.61 20.60
CA PHE A 53 -21.78 5.19 20.21
C PHE A 53 -21.60 5.18 18.71
N ARG A 54 -21.35 6.35 18.14
CA ARG A 54 -20.93 6.53 16.75
C ARG A 54 -19.43 6.69 16.69
N ILE A 55 -18.79 5.98 15.77
CA ILE A 55 -17.33 5.99 15.59
C ILE A 55 -17.01 6.52 14.19
N ALA A 56 -16.13 7.51 14.13
CA ALA A 56 -15.58 8.06 12.90
C ALA A 56 -14.05 7.92 12.88
N TYR A 57 -13.48 7.84 11.67
CA TYR A 57 -12.06 7.69 11.45
C TYR A 57 -11.53 8.82 10.57
N GLU A 58 -10.36 9.33 10.92
CA GLU A 58 -9.58 10.25 10.09
C GLU A 58 -8.21 9.62 9.82
N HIS A 59 -7.92 9.42 8.53
CA HIS A 59 -6.70 8.76 8.05
C HIS A 59 -6.50 9.03 6.55
N PRO A 60 -5.29 8.85 6.00
CA PRO A 60 -5.08 8.83 4.56
C PRO A 60 -5.80 7.64 3.92
N THR A 61 -6.38 7.83 2.74
CA THR A 61 -7.02 6.73 1.99
C THR A 61 -6.01 5.90 1.18
N ASN A 62 -4.92 6.54 0.76
CA ASN A 62 -3.86 5.92 -0.03
C ASN A 62 -2.49 6.32 0.55
N VAL A 63 -1.59 5.35 0.70
CA VAL A 63 -0.19 5.58 1.09
C VAL A 63 0.75 4.69 0.29
N GLU A 64 2.05 4.97 0.32
CA GLU A 64 3.05 4.08 -0.29
C GLU A 64 3.43 2.94 0.65
N VAL A 65 3.82 1.79 0.07
CA VAL A 65 4.33 0.68 0.87
C VAL A 65 5.59 1.08 1.66
N GLY A 66 5.69 0.61 2.90
CA GLY A 66 6.77 0.97 3.81
C GLY A 66 6.59 2.33 4.52
N GLN A 67 5.46 3.01 4.31
CA GLN A 67 5.11 4.18 5.12
C GLN A 67 4.39 3.77 6.41
N THR A 68 4.59 4.58 7.45
CA THR A 68 3.90 4.48 8.73
C THR A 68 2.67 5.38 8.76
N VAL A 69 1.57 4.93 9.36
CA VAL A 69 0.36 5.74 9.53
C VAL A 69 -0.16 5.71 10.97
N THR A 70 -0.80 6.80 11.37
CA THR A 70 -1.66 6.87 12.56
C THR A 70 -3.10 7.15 12.12
N ILE A 71 -4.06 6.62 12.88
CA ILE A 71 -5.49 6.82 12.63
C ILE A 71 -6.07 7.55 13.83
N THR A 72 -6.73 8.66 13.58
CA THR A 72 -7.50 9.38 14.61
C THR A 72 -8.91 8.80 14.63
N VAL A 73 -9.34 8.35 15.81
CA VAL A 73 -10.67 7.77 16.03
C VAL A 73 -11.47 8.71 16.91
N THR A 74 -12.65 9.10 16.45
CA THR A 74 -13.57 9.97 17.17
C THR A 74 -14.79 9.16 17.58
N VAL A 75 -15.05 9.09 18.89
CA VAL A 75 -16.17 8.37 19.50
C VAL A 75 -17.16 9.38 20.07
N THR A 76 -18.38 9.40 19.54
CA THR A 76 -19.46 10.30 19.96
C THR A 76 -20.58 9.47 20.59
N ASN A 77 -21.04 9.85 21.77
CA ASN A 77 -22.23 9.24 22.36
C ASN A 77 -23.49 9.92 21.82
N THR A 78 -24.22 9.24 20.94
CA THR A 78 -25.47 9.71 20.34
C THR A 78 -26.71 9.29 21.13
N GLY A 79 -26.54 8.52 22.21
CA GLY A 79 -27.62 8.08 23.09
C GLY A 79 -28.02 9.13 24.13
N GLY A 80 -28.97 8.77 24.99
CA GLY A 80 -29.54 9.67 26.01
C GLY A 80 -28.90 9.58 27.39
N ARG A 81 -27.92 8.69 27.58
CA ARG A 81 -27.24 8.48 28.87
C ARG A 81 -25.74 8.41 28.72
N ALA A 82 -25.03 8.85 29.75
CA ALA A 82 -23.59 8.63 29.85
C ALA A 82 -23.28 7.14 30.01
N ALA A 83 -22.24 6.65 29.34
CA ALA A 83 -21.76 5.29 29.53
C ALA A 83 -20.25 5.21 29.29
N ALA A 84 -19.60 4.24 29.94
CA ALA A 84 -18.21 3.95 29.71
C ALA A 84 -18.01 3.33 28.32
N PHE A 85 -16.98 3.78 27.59
CA PHE A 85 -16.58 3.20 26.31
C PHE A 85 -15.18 2.60 26.41
N GLY A 86 -15.02 1.37 25.91
CA GLY A 86 -13.72 0.74 25.77
C GLY A 86 -13.70 -0.24 24.60
N ALA A 87 -12.62 -0.22 23.82
CA ALA A 87 -12.49 -1.04 22.61
C ALA A 87 -11.04 -1.39 22.31
N SER A 88 -10.82 -2.56 21.69
CA SER A 88 -9.51 -2.94 21.15
C SER A 88 -9.46 -2.59 19.66
N PRO A 89 -8.49 -1.76 19.21
CA PRO A 89 -8.23 -1.56 17.79
C PRO A 89 -7.77 -2.88 17.16
N SER A 90 -8.12 -3.10 15.91
CA SER A 90 -7.58 -4.21 15.12
C SER A 90 -7.31 -3.78 13.69
N VAL A 91 -6.28 -4.39 13.11
CA VAL A 91 -5.89 -4.24 11.70
C VAL A 91 -5.84 -5.60 11.03
N THR A 92 -6.50 -5.73 9.89
CA THR A 92 -6.37 -6.88 8.99
C THR A 92 -5.48 -6.47 7.82
N ARG A 93 -4.40 -7.23 7.60
CA ARG A 93 -3.43 -7.02 6.52
C ARG A 93 -3.95 -7.56 5.18
N PRO A 94 -3.30 -7.22 4.05
CA PRO A 94 -3.64 -7.81 2.74
C PRO A 94 -3.55 -9.35 2.70
N SER A 95 -2.75 -9.96 3.57
CA SER A 95 -2.63 -11.42 3.73
C SER A 95 -3.75 -12.06 4.57
N ASP A 96 -4.82 -11.31 4.88
CA ASP A 96 -5.89 -11.66 5.82
C ASP A 96 -5.45 -11.95 7.25
N THR A 97 -4.19 -11.69 7.57
CA THR A 97 -3.68 -11.79 8.95
C THR A 97 -4.21 -10.62 9.78
N ARG A 98 -4.95 -10.92 10.83
CA ARG A 98 -5.49 -9.92 11.77
C ARG A 98 -4.58 -9.75 12.98
N ARG A 99 -4.33 -8.50 13.37
CA ARG A 99 -3.69 -8.13 14.63
C ARG A 99 -4.65 -7.29 15.45
N THR A 100 -4.75 -7.59 16.74
CA THR A 100 -5.57 -6.83 17.69
C THR A 100 -4.64 -6.17 18.70
N GLY A 101 -4.79 -4.86 18.87
CA GLY A 101 -4.04 -4.08 19.85
C GLY A 101 -4.64 -4.15 21.25
N PRO A 102 -3.97 -3.55 22.24
CA PRO A 102 -4.47 -3.48 23.61
C PRO A 102 -5.79 -2.72 23.66
N ARG A 103 -6.65 -3.08 24.62
CA ARG A 103 -7.91 -2.40 24.88
C ARG A 103 -7.65 -0.95 25.33
N GLN A 104 -8.35 -0.01 24.71
CA GLN A 104 -8.34 1.41 25.04
C GLN A 104 -9.59 1.72 25.86
N GLU A 105 -9.44 2.28 27.06
CA GLU A 105 -10.54 2.73 27.91
C GLU A 105 -10.66 4.25 27.80
N LEU A 106 -11.82 4.74 27.36
CA LEU A 106 -12.10 6.18 27.19
C LEU A 106 -12.88 6.77 28.37
N GLY A 107 -13.25 5.95 29.35
CA GLY A 107 -14.09 6.37 30.47
C GLY A 107 -15.53 6.65 30.04
N ALA A 108 -16.27 7.34 30.91
CA ALA A 108 -17.67 7.69 30.67
C ALA A 108 -17.78 8.89 29.70
N ILE A 109 -18.52 8.70 28.61
CA ILE A 109 -18.80 9.75 27.62
C ILE A 109 -20.24 10.20 27.80
N ALA A 110 -20.48 11.48 28.08
CA ALA A 110 -21.82 12.01 28.30
C ALA A 110 -22.64 12.06 26.99
N PRO A 111 -23.97 12.16 27.04
CA PRO A 111 -24.81 12.36 25.85
C PRO A 111 -24.36 13.57 25.03
N GLY A 112 -24.16 13.40 23.72
CA GLY A 112 -23.68 14.45 22.81
C GLY A 112 -22.17 14.73 22.88
N GLU A 113 -21.48 14.23 23.90
CA GLU A 113 -20.03 14.41 24.04
C GLU A 113 -19.24 13.50 23.09
N THR A 114 -18.02 13.95 22.82
CA THR A 114 -17.10 13.30 21.90
C THR A 114 -15.71 13.15 22.53
N VAL A 115 -15.11 11.98 22.36
CA VAL A 115 -13.71 11.70 22.76
C VAL A 115 -12.93 11.26 21.54
N THR A 116 -11.71 11.78 21.41
CA THR A 116 -10.79 11.42 20.33
C THR A 116 -9.61 10.62 20.87
N VAL A 117 -9.22 9.57 20.16
CA VAL A 117 -8.04 8.75 20.47
C VAL A 117 -7.22 8.52 19.20
N THR A 118 -5.90 8.64 19.31
CA THR A 118 -4.97 8.34 18.23
C THR A 118 -4.50 6.90 18.35
N SER A 119 -4.53 6.16 17.25
CA SER A 119 -4.03 4.78 17.22
C SER A 119 -2.51 4.72 17.45
N PRO A 120 -1.95 3.54 17.79
CA PRO A 120 -0.54 3.28 17.57
C PRO A 120 -0.14 3.54 16.10
N VAL A 121 1.17 3.67 15.88
CA VAL A 121 1.74 3.74 14.54
C VAL A 121 1.65 2.36 13.89
N TYR A 122 1.18 2.31 12.64
CA TYR A 122 1.10 1.08 11.84
C TYR A 122 2.04 1.14 10.64
N ASP A 123 2.86 0.10 10.47
CA ASP A 123 3.69 -0.10 9.28
C ASP A 123 2.85 -0.76 8.15
N LEU A 124 2.74 -0.06 7.01
CA LEU A 124 1.99 -0.54 5.85
C LEU A 124 2.94 -1.10 4.79
N ASP A 125 3.58 -2.20 5.16
CA ASP A 125 4.68 -2.84 4.43
C ASP A 125 4.31 -3.48 3.09
N TYR A 126 3.05 -3.88 2.89
CA TYR A 126 2.65 -4.74 1.77
C TYR A 126 1.59 -4.07 0.91
N LEU A 127 1.61 -4.35 -0.40
CA LEU A 127 0.58 -3.95 -1.34
C LEU A 127 -0.77 -4.60 -0.99
N GLY A 128 -1.82 -3.78 -1.03
CA GLY A 128 -3.20 -4.21 -0.94
C GLY A 128 -4.04 -3.27 -0.09
N ARG A 129 -5.02 -3.85 0.59
CA ARG A 129 -5.96 -3.14 1.46
C ARG A 129 -5.72 -3.53 2.90
N TYR A 130 -5.49 -2.54 3.76
CA TYR A 130 -5.50 -2.69 5.20
C TYR A 130 -6.86 -2.28 5.72
N THR A 131 -7.46 -3.13 6.55
CA THR A 131 -8.79 -2.87 7.14
C THR A 131 -8.64 -2.64 8.63
N PHE A 132 -9.04 -1.46 9.09
CA PHE A 132 -8.94 -1.03 10.49
C PHE A 132 -10.33 -1.00 11.12
N ARG A 133 -10.39 -1.37 12.40
CA ARG A 133 -11.64 -1.37 13.16
C ARG A 133 -11.36 -1.12 14.64
N PHE A 134 -12.12 -0.22 15.26
CA PHE A 134 -12.00 0.14 16.68
C PHE A 134 -13.10 -0.53 17.52
N GLY A 135 -12.91 -1.82 17.85
CA GLY A 135 -13.93 -2.65 18.52
C GLY A 135 -14.82 -3.43 17.57
N ALA A 136 -15.37 -4.56 18.04
CA ALA A 136 -16.03 -5.55 17.17
C ALA A 136 -17.26 -5.02 16.40
N SER A 137 -18.02 -4.11 17.03
CA SER A 137 -19.25 -3.51 16.48
C SER A 137 -19.01 -2.25 15.65
N ALA A 138 -17.80 -1.68 15.67
CA ALA A 138 -17.51 -0.46 14.95
C ALA A 138 -17.54 -0.67 13.43
N PRO A 139 -17.89 0.36 12.63
CA PRO A 139 -17.63 0.32 11.20
C PRO A 139 -16.12 0.11 10.97
N ALA A 140 -15.78 -0.60 9.89
CA ALA A 140 -14.40 -0.71 9.47
C ALA A 140 -14.03 0.44 8.53
N THR A 141 -12.77 0.85 8.53
CA THR A 141 -12.22 1.76 7.52
C THR A 141 -11.03 1.11 6.81
N THR A 142 -10.64 1.64 5.65
CA THR A 142 -9.61 1.02 4.80
C THR A 142 -8.57 2.01 4.34
N ILE A 143 -7.30 1.59 4.38
CA ILE A 143 -6.19 2.29 3.73
C ILE A 143 -5.67 1.37 2.62
N ARG A 144 -5.51 1.92 1.42
CA ARG A 144 -4.89 1.21 0.30
C ARG A 144 -3.42 1.62 0.19
N THR A 145 -2.57 0.65 -0.06
CA THR A 145 -1.15 0.91 -0.33
C THR A 145 -0.88 0.83 -1.82
N ARG A 146 -0.02 1.72 -2.33
CA ARG A 146 0.50 1.70 -3.70
C ARG A 146 2.01 1.45 -3.71
N PRO A 147 2.62 1.11 -4.85
CA PRO A 147 4.07 0.94 -4.94
C PRO A 147 4.81 2.18 -4.44
N ALA A 148 5.93 1.98 -3.74
CA ALA A 148 6.77 3.09 -3.29
C ALA A 148 7.50 3.71 -4.49
N THR A 149 7.62 5.03 -4.51
CA THR A 149 8.37 5.75 -5.55
C THR A 149 9.60 6.40 -4.94
N LEU A 150 10.77 6.01 -5.44
CA LEU A 150 12.07 6.47 -4.95
C LEU A 150 12.85 7.19 -6.04
N ALA A 151 13.66 8.15 -5.63
CA ALA A 151 14.71 8.68 -6.49
C ALA A 151 15.81 7.62 -6.72
N TRP A 152 16.54 7.71 -7.83
CA TRP A 152 17.77 6.94 -8.02
C TRP A 152 18.70 7.01 -6.79
N ASP A 153 19.42 5.92 -6.54
CA ASP A 153 20.33 5.71 -5.42
C ASP A 153 19.71 5.75 -4.01
N ARG A 154 18.39 5.91 -3.89
CA ARG A 154 17.71 5.72 -2.60
C ARG A 154 17.51 4.24 -2.31
N ALA A 155 17.82 3.85 -1.08
CA ALA A 155 17.58 2.50 -0.60
C ALA A 155 16.12 2.33 -0.16
N TYR A 156 15.55 1.16 -0.47
CA TYR A 156 14.28 0.68 0.03
C TYR A 156 14.52 -0.47 1.00
N GLN A 157 13.89 -0.45 2.17
CA GLN A 157 13.94 -1.56 3.13
C GLN A 157 12.84 -2.58 2.79
N VAL A 158 13.22 -3.76 2.32
CA VAL A 158 12.27 -4.84 2.02
C VAL A 158 11.91 -5.57 3.32
N PRO A 159 10.63 -5.67 3.73
CA PRO A 159 10.25 -6.39 4.95
C PRO A 159 10.23 -7.92 4.77
N PRO A 160 10.74 -8.73 5.72
CA PRO A 160 11.52 -8.40 6.93
C PRO A 160 13.05 -8.60 6.72
N GLY A 161 13.59 -8.18 5.57
CA GLY A 161 14.90 -8.63 5.09
C GLY A 161 15.86 -7.52 4.67
N TYR A 162 16.28 -7.57 3.41
CA TYR A 162 17.39 -6.79 2.86
C TYR A 162 17.01 -5.34 2.47
N GLN A 163 18.03 -4.52 2.23
CA GLN A 163 17.92 -3.22 1.59
C GLN A 163 18.24 -3.34 0.11
N LEU A 164 17.40 -2.73 -0.71
CA LEU A 164 17.55 -2.69 -2.16
C LEU A 164 17.79 -1.24 -2.60
N ARG A 165 18.86 -1.00 -3.34
CA ARG A 165 19.15 0.30 -3.98
C ARG A 165 19.34 0.09 -5.47
N VAL A 166 18.73 0.97 -6.25
CA VAL A 166 18.95 1.02 -7.70
C VAL A 166 19.49 2.39 -8.07
N GLY A 167 20.66 2.42 -8.71
CA GLY A 167 21.25 3.66 -9.21
C GLY A 167 20.73 4.01 -10.60
N ALA A 168 21.03 5.24 -11.04
CA ALA A 168 20.63 5.71 -12.36
C ALA A 168 21.25 4.84 -13.47
N PRO A 169 20.49 4.51 -14.54
CA PRO A 169 21.01 3.75 -15.66
C PRO A 169 22.10 4.52 -16.41
N GLU A 170 23.15 3.82 -16.83
CA GLU A 170 24.10 4.34 -17.81
C GLU A 170 23.62 4.00 -19.22
N LEU A 171 23.33 5.04 -20.01
CA LEU A 171 22.80 4.91 -21.38
C LEU A 171 23.92 5.11 -22.40
N ARG A 172 24.13 4.14 -23.31
CA ARG A 172 25.15 4.23 -24.36
C ARG A 172 24.83 3.40 -25.60
N GLN A 173 25.35 3.83 -26.74
CA GLN A 173 25.17 3.16 -28.03
C GLN A 173 26.07 1.94 -28.22
N THR A 174 27.25 1.95 -27.59
CA THR A 174 28.28 0.92 -27.71
C THR A 174 28.88 0.59 -26.35
N TYR A 175 29.32 -0.65 -26.14
CA TYR A 175 30.18 -1.02 -25.01
C TYR A 175 31.40 -1.81 -25.48
N SER A 176 32.49 -1.75 -24.74
CA SER A 176 33.72 -2.49 -25.04
C SER A 176 33.82 -3.78 -24.24
N TYR A 177 34.30 -4.85 -24.86
CA TYR A 177 34.53 -6.16 -24.24
C TYR A 177 35.92 -6.73 -24.62
N VAL A 178 36.43 -7.69 -23.85
CA VAL A 178 37.72 -8.36 -24.16
C VAL A 178 37.48 -9.56 -25.07
N THR A 179 38.27 -9.67 -26.13
CA THR A 179 38.40 -10.87 -26.97
C THR A 179 39.81 -11.45 -26.86
N PRO A 180 40.06 -12.67 -27.36
CA PRO A 180 41.42 -13.21 -27.43
C PRO A 180 42.41 -12.31 -28.18
N ASP A 181 41.93 -11.49 -29.13
CA ASP A 181 42.73 -10.62 -29.99
C ASP A 181 42.85 -9.16 -29.47
N GLY A 182 42.18 -8.80 -28.38
CA GLY A 182 42.27 -7.47 -27.78
C GLY A 182 40.94 -6.97 -27.19
N ILE A 183 40.63 -5.70 -27.48
CA ILE A 183 39.38 -5.06 -27.07
C ILE A 183 38.54 -4.83 -28.32
N ASP A 184 37.30 -5.32 -28.30
CA ASP A 184 36.30 -5.07 -29.34
C ASP A 184 35.14 -4.24 -28.78
N GLN A 185 34.22 -3.83 -29.65
CA GLN A 185 33.03 -3.05 -29.31
C GLN A 185 31.76 -3.73 -29.83
N GLU A 186 30.76 -3.81 -28.97
CA GLU A 186 29.40 -4.21 -29.34
C GLU A 186 28.53 -2.97 -29.46
N ARG A 187 27.80 -2.85 -30.57
CA ARG A 187 26.82 -1.77 -30.78
C ARG A 187 25.41 -2.30 -30.54
N ALA A 188 24.55 -1.48 -29.94
CA ALA A 188 23.13 -1.78 -29.88
C ALA A 188 22.53 -1.87 -31.30
N ASP A 189 21.44 -2.62 -31.46
CA ASP A 189 20.75 -2.75 -32.74
C ASP A 189 20.22 -1.39 -33.25
N PRO A 190 20.00 -1.23 -34.57
CA PRO A 190 19.48 0.02 -35.12
C PRO A 190 18.15 0.43 -34.47
N GLY A 191 18.12 1.62 -33.86
CA GLY A 191 16.94 2.13 -33.15
C GLY A 191 16.94 1.84 -31.65
N GLU A 192 17.97 1.18 -31.12
CA GLU A 192 18.13 0.87 -29.70
C GLU A 192 19.37 1.56 -29.10
N GLN A 193 19.47 1.49 -27.78
CA GLN A 193 20.66 1.79 -27.00
C GLN A 193 20.71 0.87 -25.77
N TRP A 194 21.91 0.68 -25.23
CA TRP A 194 22.08 -0.08 -24.00
C TRP A 194 21.77 0.80 -22.78
N ALA A 195 21.04 0.23 -21.83
CA ALA A 195 20.89 0.76 -20.48
C ALA A 195 21.49 -0.22 -19.47
N PHE A 196 22.54 0.18 -18.77
CA PHE A 196 23.15 -0.61 -17.71
C PHE A 196 22.69 -0.09 -16.35
N VAL A 197 21.78 -0.81 -15.69
CA VAL A 197 21.18 -0.39 -14.42
C VAL A 197 21.98 -0.97 -13.24
N PRO A 198 22.66 -0.15 -12.42
CA PRO A 198 23.38 -0.64 -11.25
C PRO A 198 22.42 -1.00 -10.11
N ILE A 199 22.55 -2.22 -9.59
CA ILE A 199 21.77 -2.75 -8.46
C ILE A 199 22.71 -3.02 -7.29
N GLU A 200 22.29 -2.62 -6.09
CA GLU A 200 22.91 -3.02 -4.83
C GLU A 200 21.87 -3.63 -3.90
N VAL A 201 22.24 -4.75 -3.29
CA VAL A 201 21.46 -5.41 -2.25
C VAL A 201 22.34 -5.58 -1.03
N ALA A 202 21.89 -5.09 0.12
CA ALA A 202 22.57 -5.22 1.40
C ALA A 202 21.70 -6.01 2.37
N ASN A 203 22.31 -6.93 3.11
CA ASN A 203 21.64 -7.67 4.18
C ASN A 203 22.02 -7.08 5.54
N PRO A 204 21.17 -6.22 6.14
CA PRO A 204 21.46 -5.63 7.44
C PRO A 204 21.03 -6.53 8.61
N THR A 205 20.46 -7.71 8.35
CA THR A 205 19.95 -8.60 9.40
C THR A 205 21.03 -9.57 9.89
N ASP A 206 20.76 -10.22 11.01
CA ASP A 206 21.62 -11.26 11.60
C ASP A 206 21.46 -12.64 10.94
N ASP A 207 20.50 -12.78 10.03
CA ASP A 207 20.19 -14.02 9.31
C ASP A 207 20.62 -13.93 7.85
N ALA A 208 21.03 -15.05 7.25
CA ALA A 208 21.28 -15.09 5.81
C ALA A 208 19.98 -14.85 5.03
N THR A 209 20.07 -14.11 3.92
CA THR A 209 18.92 -13.82 3.04
C THR A 209 19.29 -14.00 1.58
N THR A 210 18.31 -14.23 0.71
CA THR A 210 18.55 -14.37 -0.74
C THR A 210 18.22 -13.06 -1.43
N ALA A 211 19.21 -12.51 -2.13
CA ALA A 211 19.02 -11.33 -2.97
C ALA A 211 18.06 -11.64 -4.13
N PRO A 212 17.25 -10.68 -4.59
CA PRO A 212 16.32 -10.87 -5.71
C PRO A 212 17.07 -11.24 -6.99
N ALA A 213 16.39 -11.93 -7.91
CA ALA A 213 16.92 -12.23 -9.23
C ALA A 213 16.91 -11.01 -10.13
N ALA A 214 17.80 -10.98 -11.12
CA ALA A 214 17.79 -9.92 -12.14
C ALA A 214 16.45 -9.86 -12.90
N ASP A 215 15.78 -11.01 -13.06
CA ASP A 215 14.46 -11.13 -13.69
C ASP A 215 13.30 -10.56 -12.84
N ASP A 216 13.54 -10.22 -11.57
CA ASP A 216 12.54 -9.56 -10.72
C ASP A 216 12.47 -8.04 -10.98
N PHE A 217 13.37 -7.50 -11.83
CA PHE A 217 13.46 -6.10 -12.18
C PHE A 217 13.01 -5.85 -13.61
N THR A 218 12.03 -4.98 -13.80
CA THR A 218 11.54 -4.57 -15.13
C THR A 218 11.83 -3.09 -15.35
N LEU A 219 12.43 -2.76 -16.50
CA LEU A 219 12.71 -1.39 -16.90
C LEU A 219 11.55 -0.84 -17.74
N PHE A 220 11.21 0.42 -17.55
CA PHE A 220 10.11 1.11 -18.25
C PHE A 220 10.62 2.44 -18.83
N PRO A 221 11.04 2.48 -20.11
CA PRO A 221 11.18 3.71 -20.88
C PRO A 221 9.78 4.17 -21.30
N SER A 222 9.35 5.35 -20.85
CA SER A 222 8.05 5.94 -21.23
C SER A 222 6.86 4.96 -21.10
N ASP A 223 6.82 4.19 -20.01
CA ASP A 223 5.80 3.19 -19.63
C ASP A 223 5.73 1.86 -20.41
N THR A 224 6.63 1.60 -21.36
CA THR A 224 6.71 0.29 -22.02
C THR A 224 7.64 -0.64 -21.22
N PRO A 225 7.21 -1.85 -20.79
CA PRO A 225 8.09 -2.76 -20.07
C PRO A 225 9.15 -3.39 -20.98
N TYR A 226 10.39 -3.43 -20.50
CA TYR A 226 11.51 -4.14 -21.11
C TYR A 226 12.09 -5.14 -20.11
N ASP A 227 12.25 -6.37 -20.58
CA ASP A 227 12.98 -7.41 -19.86
C ASP A 227 14.49 -7.22 -20.04
N ARG A 228 15.28 -7.81 -19.14
CA ARG A 228 16.74 -7.74 -19.25
C ARG A 228 17.23 -8.42 -20.53
N THR A 229 18.31 -7.90 -21.09
CA THR A 229 18.98 -8.50 -22.25
C THR A 229 20.11 -9.39 -21.76
N ALA A 230 20.25 -10.59 -22.32
CA ALA A 230 21.46 -11.39 -22.09
C ALA A 230 22.59 -10.84 -22.98
N LEU A 231 23.73 -10.51 -22.38
CA LEU A 231 24.92 -10.13 -23.14
C LEU A 231 25.73 -11.39 -23.46
N THR A 232 26.13 -11.54 -24.71
CA THR A 232 27.09 -12.56 -25.13
C THR A 232 28.45 -12.31 -24.48
N GLU A 233 28.88 -11.05 -24.48
CA GLU A 233 30.19 -10.62 -23.97
C GLU A 233 30.04 -9.57 -22.87
N GLN A 234 30.93 -9.60 -21.87
CA GLN A 234 30.79 -8.74 -20.70
C GLN A 234 31.54 -7.40 -20.89
N PRO A 235 30.90 -6.24 -20.63
CA PRO A 235 31.54 -4.94 -20.69
C PRO A 235 32.68 -4.80 -19.68
N ILE A 236 33.87 -4.38 -20.15
CA ILE A 236 35.08 -4.29 -19.33
C ILE A 236 35.02 -3.21 -18.23
N TYR A 237 34.17 -2.19 -18.39
CA TYR A 237 34.10 -1.04 -17.47
C TYR A 237 32.84 -1.00 -16.59
N GLN A 238 31.93 -1.99 -16.71
CA GLN A 238 30.66 -1.97 -15.95
C GLN A 238 30.73 -2.70 -14.60
N GLY A 239 31.81 -3.44 -14.32
CA GLY A 239 31.89 -4.35 -13.19
C GLY A 239 31.34 -5.73 -13.55
N GLN A 240 30.60 -6.36 -12.63
CA GLN A 240 30.05 -7.70 -12.82
C GLN A 240 28.54 -7.63 -13.07
N PRO A 241 27.97 -8.50 -13.92
CA PRO A 241 26.53 -8.67 -14.01
C PRO A 241 25.92 -8.96 -12.65
N TYR A 242 24.75 -8.39 -12.40
CA TYR A 242 23.98 -8.70 -11.20
C TYR A 242 23.42 -10.13 -11.30
N VAL A 243 23.71 -10.94 -10.29
CA VAL A 243 23.23 -12.31 -10.18
C VAL A 243 22.68 -12.53 -8.77
N ALA A 244 21.51 -13.16 -8.67
CA ALA A 244 20.96 -13.54 -7.36
C ALA A 244 21.98 -14.37 -6.58
N THR A 245 22.17 -14.02 -5.30
CA THR A 245 23.07 -14.75 -4.41
C THR A 245 22.53 -14.74 -2.99
N THR A 246 22.97 -15.71 -2.18
CA THR A 246 22.71 -15.69 -0.74
C THR A 246 23.67 -14.71 -0.08
N LEU A 247 23.12 -13.71 0.60
CA LEU A 247 23.84 -12.72 1.38
C LEU A 247 23.93 -13.19 2.82
N GLN A 248 25.17 -13.33 3.30
CA GLN A 248 25.43 -13.48 4.74
C GLN A 248 25.07 -12.17 5.48
N PRO A 249 24.90 -12.23 6.81
CA PRO A 249 24.70 -11.03 7.64
C PRO A 249 25.74 -9.93 7.36
N GLU A 250 25.27 -8.68 7.34
CA GLU A 250 26.05 -7.46 7.08
C GLU A 250 26.79 -7.43 5.73
N ARG A 251 26.47 -8.34 4.80
CA ARG A 251 27.07 -8.36 3.46
C ARG A 251 26.24 -7.58 2.46
N LYS A 252 26.94 -7.06 1.46
CA LYS A 252 26.37 -6.38 0.30
C LYS A 252 26.82 -7.05 -1.00
N HIS A 253 25.95 -7.06 -1.98
CA HIS A 253 26.21 -7.51 -3.35
C HIS A 253 25.84 -6.40 -4.32
N ARG A 254 26.63 -6.26 -5.39
CA ARG A 254 26.49 -5.21 -6.40
C ARG A 254 26.67 -5.84 -7.78
N GLY A 255 25.95 -5.33 -8.76
CA GLY A 255 26.16 -5.64 -10.17
C GLY A 255 25.31 -4.73 -11.06
N TYR A 256 25.33 -4.97 -12.36
CA TYR A 256 24.44 -4.29 -13.30
C TYR A 256 23.46 -5.25 -13.97
N ILE A 257 22.29 -4.73 -14.35
CA ILE A 257 21.35 -5.42 -15.23
C ILE A 257 21.32 -4.67 -16.58
N PRO A 258 21.70 -5.30 -17.69
CA PRO A 258 21.65 -4.67 -19.01
C PRO A 258 20.26 -4.83 -19.65
N TYR A 259 19.84 -3.77 -20.34
CA TYR A 259 18.62 -3.72 -21.14
C TYR A 259 18.94 -3.09 -22.50
N ALA A 260 18.28 -3.56 -23.56
CA ALA A 260 18.20 -2.86 -24.83
C ALA A 260 16.89 -2.06 -24.87
N ILE A 261 16.99 -0.73 -24.95
CA ILE A 261 15.84 0.18 -24.91
C ILE A 261 15.85 1.09 -26.13
N PRO A 262 14.75 1.79 -26.46
CA PRO A 262 14.72 2.69 -27.62
C PRO A 262 15.84 3.74 -27.58
N ALA A 263 16.47 3.95 -28.73
CA ALA A 263 17.42 5.03 -28.91
C ALA A 263 16.73 6.38 -28.65
N GLY A 264 17.42 7.28 -27.95
CA GLY A 264 16.88 8.60 -27.60
C GLY A 264 16.13 8.65 -26.26
N SER A 265 15.84 7.51 -25.62
CA SER A 265 15.46 7.52 -24.19
C SER A 265 16.52 8.23 -23.36
N THR A 266 16.08 9.04 -22.41
CA THR A 266 16.95 9.69 -21.41
C THR A 266 16.78 9.02 -20.05
N VAL A 267 17.69 9.30 -19.11
CA VAL A 267 17.59 8.80 -17.74
C VAL A 267 16.27 9.24 -17.06
N ASP A 268 15.77 10.42 -17.42
CA ASP A 268 14.53 10.97 -16.88
C ASP A 268 13.28 10.28 -17.43
N ASP A 269 13.36 9.65 -18.60
CA ASP A 269 12.25 8.90 -19.21
C ASP A 269 12.16 7.45 -18.70
N VAL A 270 13.14 7.03 -17.89
CA VAL A 270 13.31 5.64 -17.48
C VAL A 270 12.91 5.47 -16.02
N ARG A 271 12.19 4.40 -15.75
CA ARG A 271 11.88 3.92 -14.40
C ARG A 271 12.20 2.44 -14.32
N ILE A 272 12.72 1.99 -13.18
CA ILE A 272 12.83 0.55 -12.91
C ILE A 272 11.89 0.17 -11.79
N VAL A 273 11.21 -0.96 -11.94
CA VAL A 273 10.27 -1.50 -10.96
C VAL A 273 10.78 -2.84 -10.48
N TRP A 274 10.75 -3.03 -9.17
CA TRP A 274 10.92 -4.32 -8.54
C TRP A 274 9.62 -4.68 -7.80
N ALA A 275 9.13 -5.91 -7.98
CA ALA A 275 7.96 -6.39 -7.26
C ALA A 275 8.07 -7.89 -6.97
N ALA A 276 7.86 -8.28 -5.72
CA ALA A 276 7.96 -9.67 -5.31
C ALA A 276 6.98 -10.02 -4.17
N PRO A 277 6.51 -11.27 -4.10
CA PRO A 277 5.90 -11.79 -2.89
C PRO A 277 6.97 -11.99 -1.81
N VAL A 278 6.71 -11.46 -0.63
CA VAL A 278 7.48 -11.66 0.60
C VAL A 278 6.55 -12.24 1.68
N GLY A 279 7.08 -12.79 2.76
CA GLY A 279 6.31 -13.64 3.70
C GLY A 279 5.00 -13.07 4.26
N GLY A 280 4.77 -11.74 4.20
CA GLY A 280 3.52 -11.09 4.63
C GLY A 280 2.64 -10.51 3.51
N GLY A 281 3.01 -10.62 2.24
CA GLY A 281 2.27 -10.05 1.12
C GLY A 281 3.16 -9.69 -0.06
N THR A 282 2.63 -8.94 -1.02
CA THR A 282 3.43 -8.46 -2.16
C THR A 282 4.03 -7.10 -1.82
N VAL A 283 5.28 -6.85 -2.22
CA VAL A 283 5.90 -5.52 -2.16
C VAL A 283 6.18 -5.07 -3.59
N ALA A 284 6.04 -3.78 -3.86
CA ALA A 284 6.54 -3.19 -5.09
C ALA A 284 7.12 -1.80 -4.84
N VAL A 285 8.22 -1.51 -5.49
CA VAL A 285 8.90 -0.22 -5.43
C VAL A 285 9.46 0.11 -6.81
N SER A 286 9.48 1.40 -7.14
CA SER A 286 10.05 1.90 -8.37
C SER A 286 11.05 3.02 -8.13
N TRP A 287 12.15 3.01 -8.88
CA TRP A 287 13.16 4.06 -8.89
C TRP A 287 13.12 4.83 -10.20
N GLN A 288 13.20 6.15 -10.12
CA GLN A 288 13.19 7.08 -11.26
C GLN A 288 13.85 8.41 -10.89
N SER A 289 14.01 9.33 -11.83
CA SER A 289 14.54 10.67 -11.55
C SER A 289 13.63 11.47 -10.60
N ALA A 290 14.22 12.21 -9.66
CA ALA A 290 13.49 13.05 -8.72
C ALA A 290 12.91 14.27 -9.45
N GLY A 291 11.64 14.20 -9.86
CA GLY A 291 10.98 15.29 -10.57
C GLY A 291 9.79 14.87 -11.42
N LEU A 292 9.68 13.58 -11.76
CA LEU A 292 8.48 13.07 -12.40
C LEU A 292 7.33 13.00 -11.39
N PRO A 293 6.12 13.49 -11.75
CA PRO A 293 4.95 13.27 -10.93
C PRO A 293 4.75 11.76 -10.67
N PRO A 294 4.29 11.35 -9.48
CA PRO A 294 4.05 9.94 -9.20
C PRO A 294 3.09 9.36 -10.25
N TYR A 295 3.46 8.21 -10.81
CA TYR A 295 2.63 7.48 -11.77
C TYR A 295 1.23 7.30 -11.19
N ARG A 296 0.23 7.91 -11.83
CA ARG A 296 -1.19 7.67 -11.53
C ARG A 296 -1.59 6.43 -12.31
N GLY A 297 -1.42 5.27 -11.67
CA GLY A 297 -2.04 4.05 -12.18
C GLY A 297 -3.54 4.18 -12.01
N ASP A 298 -4.20 4.65 -13.07
CA ASP A 298 -5.67 4.59 -13.21
C ASP A 298 -6.11 3.16 -13.56
#